data_AF-A0A353LNB5-F1
#
_entry.id   AF-A0A353LNB5-F1
#
_cell.length_a   1.000
_cell.length_b   1.000
_cell.length_c   1.000
_cell.angle_alpha   90.00
_cell.angle_beta   90.00
_cell.angle_gamma   90.00
#
_symmetry.space_group_name_H-M   'P 1'
#
loop_
_entity.id
_entity.type
_entity.pdbx_description
1 polymer ?
#
loop_
_entity_poly.entity_id
_entity_poly.type
_entity_poly.pdbx_seq_one_letter_code
_entity_poly.pdbx_strand_id
1 'polypeptide(L)'
;MIGKLAKMELADMVPKEWFEDQDTSSFWLRIYTTLPVPQNRIDEYFKDAICTYEVNSQPIKLAILGLYEGFELFEVKNGVIHIHHEDGKMVIPVKLDKISFPRSSYIFFFAPYDIDGHEGDENQTKANLDQLEAILSTYLGSNTLHSLIYEGVHRLTESCQWHNHGQAVQVLNRCDGPFLFKNNWENCVELTSTINALADQEKKKRIELSLQYYQKGKNIFRSEEKFFFYWTAVTIVTADATTMEINKNLQNIYSQGRSFVENDLAWLWAVGCRNDFFKRGVRPNFHANRERYFQLLFLDLLRHELELAAQGHLLSYI
;
A
#
# COMPACT_ATOMS: atom_id res chain seq x y z
N MET A 1 21.46 11.09 -9.94
CA MET A 1 22.12 10.57 -11.17
C MET A 1 21.00 10.32 -12.20
N ILE A 2 21.07 10.81 -13.45
CA ILE A 2 19.98 10.60 -14.44
C ILE A 2 20.08 9.16 -14.97
N GLY A 3 19.48 8.23 -14.24
CA GLY A 3 19.58 6.80 -14.51
C GLY A 3 18.63 6.37 -15.62
N LYS A 4 19.17 6.24 -16.83
CA LYS A 4 18.57 5.52 -17.96
C LYS A 4 18.18 4.10 -17.53
N LEU A 5 16.89 3.84 -17.30
CA LEU A 5 16.36 2.47 -17.27
C LEU A 5 16.50 1.74 -18.62
N ALA A 6 16.80 2.47 -19.69
CA ALA A 6 17.07 1.88 -21.00
C ALA A 6 18.29 0.91 -21.02
N LYS A 7 19.07 0.78 -19.94
CA LYS A 7 20.21 -0.14 -19.84
C LYS A 7 20.43 -0.88 -18.51
N MET A 8 19.68 -0.59 -17.44
CA MET A 8 19.84 -1.34 -16.17
C MET A 8 18.84 -2.50 -16.14
N GLU A 9 19.33 -3.70 -15.83
CA GLU A 9 18.44 -4.86 -15.63
C GLU A 9 17.73 -4.71 -14.28
N LEU A 10 16.52 -5.26 -14.13
CA LEU A 10 15.80 -5.21 -12.85
C LEU A 10 16.63 -5.80 -11.71
N ALA A 11 17.46 -6.81 -11.99
CA ALA A 11 18.37 -7.42 -11.02
C ALA A 11 19.42 -6.42 -10.48
N ASP A 12 19.89 -5.46 -11.30
CA ASP A 12 20.84 -4.43 -10.85
C ASP A 12 20.22 -3.46 -9.84
N MET A 13 18.90 -3.42 -9.78
CA MET A 13 18.17 -2.58 -8.84
C MET A 13 17.99 -3.23 -7.48
N VAL A 14 18.26 -4.52 -7.33
CA VAL A 14 18.08 -5.23 -6.06
C VAL A 14 19.38 -5.15 -5.25
N PRO A 15 19.34 -4.89 -3.93
CA PRO A 15 20.53 -4.92 -3.09
C PRO A 15 21.17 -6.30 -3.12
N LYS A 16 22.45 -6.37 -3.46
CA LYS A 16 23.17 -7.64 -3.59
C LYS A 16 23.43 -8.28 -2.22
N GLU A 17 23.49 -7.45 -1.18
CA GLU A 17 23.65 -7.86 0.21
C GLU A 17 22.48 -8.69 0.76
N TRP A 18 21.37 -8.82 0.04
CA TRP A 18 20.27 -9.72 0.41
C TRP A 18 20.56 -11.19 0.11
N PHE A 19 21.57 -11.49 -0.72
CA PHE A 19 21.79 -12.83 -1.26
C PHE A 19 23.27 -13.19 -1.27
N GLU A 20 23.61 -14.41 -0.86
CA GLU A 20 24.95 -14.97 -1.00
C GLU A 20 25.06 -15.76 -2.32
N ASP A 21 24.04 -16.57 -2.64
CA ASP A 21 23.91 -17.35 -3.87
C ASP A 21 22.82 -16.76 -4.77
N GLN A 22 23.24 -16.16 -5.88
CA GLN A 22 22.32 -15.53 -6.83
C GLN A 22 21.55 -16.53 -7.70
N ASP A 23 22.08 -17.74 -7.92
CA ASP A 23 21.46 -18.73 -8.81
C ASP A 23 20.21 -19.36 -8.20
N THR A 24 20.19 -19.47 -6.88
CA THR A 24 19.07 -20.03 -6.12
C THR A 24 18.17 -18.97 -5.47
N SER A 25 18.43 -17.69 -5.75
CA SER A 25 17.74 -16.57 -5.12
C SER A 25 16.79 -15.84 -6.07
N SER A 26 15.73 -15.30 -5.50
CA SER A 26 14.70 -14.56 -6.22
C SER A 26 14.18 -13.38 -5.40
N PHE A 27 13.55 -12.44 -6.09
CA PHE A 27 12.92 -11.29 -5.46
C PHE A 27 11.50 -11.09 -5.98
N TRP A 28 10.63 -10.63 -5.09
CA TRP A 28 9.28 -10.20 -5.40
C TRP A 28 9.30 -8.75 -5.90
N LEU A 29 8.66 -8.50 -7.04
CA LEU A 29 8.52 -7.19 -7.64
C LEU A 29 7.05 -6.78 -7.68
N ARG A 30 6.74 -5.60 -7.14
CA ARG A 30 5.47 -4.89 -7.41
C ARG A 30 5.74 -3.55 -8.06
N ILE A 31 4.94 -3.20 -9.06
CA ILE A 31 5.02 -1.90 -9.75
C ILE A 31 3.68 -1.19 -9.63
N TYR A 32 3.73 0.02 -9.10
CA TYR A 32 2.60 0.91 -8.95
C TYR A 32 2.70 2.10 -9.89
N THR A 33 1.56 2.54 -10.41
CA THR A 33 1.44 3.84 -11.09
C THR A 33 1.40 4.98 -10.08
N THR A 34 2.08 6.08 -10.41
CA THR A 34 2.00 7.34 -9.67
C THR A 34 1.31 8.38 -10.52
N LEU A 35 0.21 8.97 -10.02
CA LEU A 35 -0.59 9.95 -10.73
C LEU A 35 -0.91 11.16 -9.82
N PRO A 36 -1.18 12.34 -10.37
CA PRO A 36 -0.63 12.92 -11.59
C PRO A 36 0.69 13.64 -11.27
N VAL A 37 1.71 12.96 -10.72
CA VAL A 37 3.00 13.60 -10.42
C VAL A 37 3.82 13.69 -11.70
N PRO A 38 4.20 14.89 -12.17
CA PRO A 38 5.16 15.00 -13.26
C PRO A 38 6.57 14.67 -12.76
N GLN A 39 7.38 14.04 -13.61
CA GLN A 39 8.70 13.53 -13.24
C GLN A 39 9.65 14.59 -12.68
N ASN A 40 9.57 15.84 -13.12
CA ASN A 40 10.41 16.92 -12.59
C ASN A 40 10.18 17.18 -11.08
N ARG A 41 8.94 17.02 -10.60
CA ARG A 41 8.61 17.08 -9.17
C ARG A 41 9.21 15.89 -8.43
N ILE A 42 9.26 14.72 -9.08
CA ILE A 42 9.96 13.56 -8.53
C ILE A 42 11.45 13.88 -8.45
N ASP A 43 12.07 14.38 -9.51
CA ASP A 43 13.50 14.69 -9.49
C ASP A 43 13.87 15.78 -8.47
N GLU A 44 12.97 16.75 -8.23
CA GLU A 44 13.13 17.83 -7.24
C GLU A 44 13.07 17.33 -5.79
N TYR A 45 12.10 16.48 -5.46
CA TYR A 45 11.90 16.00 -4.10
C TYR A 45 12.60 14.65 -3.81
N PHE A 46 13.05 13.93 -4.85
CA PHE A 46 13.44 12.51 -4.77
C PHE A 46 14.77 12.21 -5.45
N LYS A 47 15.68 13.19 -5.51
CA LYS A 47 17.04 12.98 -6.00
C LYS A 47 17.67 11.81 -5.22
N ASP A 48 17.69 10.63 -5.85
CA ASP A 48 18.20 9.37 -5.32
C ASP A 48 17.37 8.72 -4.17
N ALA A 49 16.04 8.88 -4.12
CA ALA A 49 15.16 8.28 -3.09
C ALA A 49 14.92 6.76 -3.28
N ILE A 50 16.02 6.00 -3.32
CA ILE A 50 15.99 4.59 -2.99
C ILE A 50 15.93 4.51 -1.46
N CYS A 51 14.83 4.00 -0.92
CA CYS A 51 14.67 3.80 0.51
C CYS A 51 14.44 2.32 0.78
N THR A 52 15.10 1.77 1.79
CA THR A 52 14.81 0.43 2.28
C THR A 52 13.99 0.56 3.55
N TYR A 53 12.81 -0.05 3.55
CA TYR A 53 11.95 -0.22 4.72
C TYR A 53 12.13 -1.62 5.25
N GLU A 54 12.15 -1.78 6.56
CA GLU A 54 12.04 -3.10 7.18
C GLU A 54 10.58 -3.30 7.56
N VAL A 55 9.94 -4.40 7.16
CA VAL A 55 8.57 -4.73 7.56
C VAL A 55 8.58 -6.16 8.07
N ASN A 56 8.30 -6.36 9.36
CA ASN A 56 8.35 -7.69 9.99
C ASN A 56 9.66 -8.43 9.73
N SER A 57 10.78 -7.72 9.85
CA SER A 57 12.15 -8.22 9.60
C SER A 57 12.47 -8.54 8.13
N GLN A 58 11.55 -8.27 7.19
CA GLN A 58 11.82 -8.36 5.76
C GLN A 58 12.21 -6.98 5.21
N PRO A 59 13.40 -6.83 4.59
CA PRO A 59 13.76 -5.58 3.93
C PRO A 59 12.98 -5.46 2.61
N ILE A 60 12.34 -4.30 2.40
CA ILE A 60 11.63 -3.95 1.18
C ILE A 60 12.25 -2.67 0.64
N LYS A 61 12.85 -2.77 -0.54
CA LYS A 61 13.42 -1.63 -1.25
C LYS A 61 12.34 -0.97 -2.09
N LEU A 62 12.20 0.34 -1.90
CA LEU A 62 11.37 1.22 -2.71
C LEU A 62 12.25 2.01 -3.67
N ALA A 63 11.88 2.03 -4.95
CA ALA A 63 12.47 2.92 -5.94
C ALA A 63 11.39 3.67 -6.72
N ILE A 64 11.52 4.99 -6.82
CA ILE A 64 10.65 5.82 -7.67
C ILE A 64 11.40 6.14 -8.95
N LEU A 65 10.84 5.74 -10.09
CA LEU A 65 11.54 5.80 -11.36
C LEU A 65 10.67 6.47 -12.43
N GLY A 66 11.30 7.38 -13.17
CA GLY A 66 10.77 7.88 -14.44
C GLY A 66 11.16 6.97 -15.59
N LEU A 67 10.18 6.38 -16.27
CA LEU A 67 10.40 5.66 -17.52
C LEU A 67 10.34 6.64 -18.69
N TYR A 68 11.49 6.90 -19.31
CA TYR A 68 11.64 7.85 -20.44
C TYR A 68 11.58 7.16 -21.80
N GLU A 69 11.64 5.83 -21.83
CA GLU A 69 11.48 4.98 -23.00
C GLU A 69 10.52 3.85 -22.62
N GLY A 70 9.90 3.20 -23.62
CA GLY A 70 9.03 2.06 -23.36
C GLY A 70 9.82 0.94 -22.70
N PHE A 71 9.39 0.55 -21.50
CA PHE A 71 9.92 -0.60 -20.78
C PHE A 71 8.95 -1.76 -20.96
N GLU A 72 9.44 -2.97 -21.17
CA GLU A 72 8.59 -4.15 -21.34
C GLU A 72 8.92 -5.16 -20.25
N LEU A 73 7.87 -5.76 -19.68
CA LEU A 73 7.99 -6.97 -18.88
C LEU A 73 7.12 -8.05 -19.51
N PHE A 74 7.47 -9.30 -19.26
CA PHE A 74 6.55 -10.38 -19.58
C PHE A 74 5.52 -10.53 -18.47
N GLU A 75 4.31 -10.88 -18.88
CA GLU A 75 3.21 -11.23 -18.01
C GLU A 75 2.79 -12.65 -18.33
N VAL A 76 2.65 -13.48 -17.30
CA VAL A 76 2.02 -14.78 -17.43
C VAL A 76 0.53 -14.66 -17.13
N LYS A 77 -0.29 -15.11 -18.07
CA LYS A 77 -1.74 -15.24 -17.90
C LYS A 77 -2.09 -16.71 -17.82
N ASN A 78 -2.69 -17.11 -16.71
CA ASN A 78 -3.28 -18.42 -16.58
C ASN A 78 -4.60 -18.49 -17.36
N GLY A 79 -4.71 -19.52 -18.19
CA GLY A 79 -5.95 -19.86 -18.88
C GLY A 79 -6.94 -20.55 -17.95
N VAL A 80 -8.04 -21.02 -18.53
CA VAL A 80 -9.05 -21.78 -17.77
C VAL A 80 -8.44 -23.11 -17.32
N ILE A 81 -8.38 -23.30 -16.00
CA ILE A 81 -8.02 -24.58 -15.40
C ILE A 81 -9.03 -25.62 -15.89
N HIS A 82 -8.53 -26.68 -16.49
CA HIS A 82 -9.36 -27.78 -16.95
C HIS A 82 -8.73 -29.10 -16.55
N ILE A 83 -9.56 -30.14 -16.52
CA ILE A 83 -9.12 -31.50 -16.26
C ILE A 83 -9.06 -32.20 -17.61
N HIS A 84 -7.91 -32.80 -17.92
CA HIS A 84 -7.76 -33.59 -19.13
C HIS A 84 -8.67 -34.82 -19.04
N HIS A 85 -9.49 -35.01 -20.07
CA HIS A 85 -10.60 -35.97 -20.03
C HIS A 85 -10.14 -37.43 -19.90
N GLU A 86 -8.96 -37.77 -20.43
CA GLU A 86 -8.50 -39.17 -20.51
C GLU A 86 -7.80 -39.67 -19.25
N ASP A 87 -7.01 -38.82 -18.59
CA ASP A 87 -6.17 -39.21 -17.45
C ASP A 87 -6.48 -38.43 -16.16
N GLY A 88 -7.49 -37.55 -16.20
CA GLY A 88 -7.93 -36.79 -15.03
C GLY A 88 -6.90 -35.78 -14.51
N LYS A 89 -5.82 -35.52 -15.26
CA LYS A 89 -4.79 -34.56 -14.83
C LYS A 89 -5.29 -33.14 -14.93
N MET A 90 -4.99 -32.35 -13.91
CA MET A 90 -5.21 -30.90 -13.95
C MET A 90 -4.24 -30.27 -14.95
N VAL A 91 -4.77 -29.52 -15.90
CA VAL A 91 -4.02 -28.73 -16.86
C VAL A 91 -4.33 -27.26 -16.62
N ILE A 92 -3.27 -26.48 -16.44
CA ILE A 92 -3.34 -25.03 -16.30
C ILE A 92 -2.63 -24.45 -17.52
N PRO A 93 -3.36 -24.02 -18.58
CA PRO A 93 -2.75 -23.38 -19.72
C PRO A 93 -2.03 -22.11 -19.27
N VAL A 94 -0.79 -21.93 -19.72
CA VAL A 94 0.01 -20.75 -19.40
C VAL A 94 0.24 -19.98 -20.70
N LYS A 95 -0.15 -18.71 -20.75
CA LYS A 95 0.16 -17.81 -21.87
C LYS A 95 1.17 -16.77 -21.40
N LEU A 96 2.28 -16.67 -22.11
CA LEU A 96 3.24 -15.57 -21.96
C LEU A 96 2.81 -14.42 -22.87
N ASP A 97 2.65 -13.24 -22.29
CA ASP A 97 2.34 -11.98 -22.95
C ASP A 97 3.40 -10.93 -22.60
N LYS A 98 3.40 -9.80 -23.31
CA LYS A 98 4.27 -8.65 -22.97
C LYS A 98 3.42 -7.47 -22.52
N ILE A 99 3.74 -6.92 -21.36
CA ILE A 99 3.23 -5.63 -20.90
C ILE A 99 4.23 -4.56 -21.30
N SER A 100 3.74 -3.54 -21.99
CA SER A 100 4.50 -2.32 -22.27
C SER A 100 4.11 -1.23 -21.28
N PHE A 101 5.09 -0.66 -20.59
CA PHE A 101 4.93 0.44 -19.67
C PHE A 101 5.11 1.76 -20.43
N PRO A 102 4.09 2.63 -20.50
CA PRO A 102 4.22 3.92 -21.15
C PRO A 102 5.19 4.84 -20.40
N ARG A 103 5.58 5.94 -21.04
CA ARG A 103 6.39 6.98 -20.38
C ARG A 103 5.61 7.58 -19.22
N SER A 104 6.04 7.30 -18.00
CA SER A 104 5.44 7.79 -16.77
C SER A 104 6.38 7.57 -15.60
N SER A 105 5.99 8.07 -14.43
CA SER A 105 6.61 7.75 -13.16
C SER A 105 5.94 6.54 -12.52
N TYR A 106 6.75 5.68 -11.92
CA TYR A 106 6.33 4.44 -11.28
C TYR A 106 7.05 4.24 -9.95
N ILE A 107 6.40 3.52 -9.04
CA ILE A 107 7.00 3.08 -7.79
C ILE A 107 7.20 1.58 -7.86
N PHE A 108 8.43 1.14 -7.64
CA PHE A 108 8.84 -0.24 -7.61
C PHE A 108 9.07 -0.66 -6.16
N PHE A 109 8.46 -1.76 -5.75
CA PHE A 109 8.82 -2.47 -4.52
C PHE A 109 9.57 -3.73 -4.88
N PHE A 110 10.73 -3.92 -4.25
CA PHE A 110 11.51 -5.14 -4.31
C PHE A 110 11.57 -5.72 -2.91
N ALA A 111 11.27 -7.01 -2.76
CA ALA A 111 11.45 -7.75 -1.51
C ALA A 111 12.19 -9.06 -1.81
N PRO A 112 13.14 -9.50 -0.96
CA PRO A 112 13.74 -10.81 -1.13
C PRO A 112 12.66 -11.88 -0.92
N TYR A 113 12.67 -12.92 -1.74
CA TYR A 113 11.67 -13.99 -1.71
C TYR A 113 12.33 -15.34 -1.43
N ASP A 114 12.88 -15.99 -2.45
CA ASP A 114 13.76 -17.15 -2.24
C ASP A 114 15.17 -16.64 -1.95
N ILE A 115 15.79 -17.12 -0.86
CA ILE A 115 17.11 -16.65 -0.42
C ILE A 115 18.01 -17.87 -0.26
N ASP A 116 19.06 -17.94 -1.07
CA ASP A 116 20.13 -18.95 -0.97
C ASP A 116 19.60 -20.39 -0.94
N GLY A 117 18.56 -20.66 -1.75
CA GLY A 117 17.93 -21.98 -1.89
C GLY A 117 16.85 -22.27 -0.86
N HIS A 118 16.55 -21.34 0.03
CA HIS A 118 15.40 -21.40 0.93
C HIS A 118 14.17 -20.75 0.28
N GLU A 119 13.09 -21.54 0.17
CA GLU A 119 11.83 -21.11 -0.41
C GLU A 119 11.17 -20.01 0.44
N GLY A 120 10.74 -18.93 -0.20
CA GLY A 120 10.02 -17.84 0.44
C GLY A 120 8.59 -18.21 0.83
N ASP A 121 8.02 -17.50 1.81
CA ASP A 121 6.58 -17.57 2.11
C ASP A 121 5.83 -16.50 1.32
N GLU A 122 5.06 -16.94 0.32
CA GLU A 122 4.26 -16.08 -0.55
C GLU A 122 3.25 -15.23 0.24
N ASN A 123 2.54 -15.83 1.19
CA ASN A 123 1.48 -15.16 1.93
C ASN A 123 2.08 -14.09 2.85
N GLN A 124 3.18 -14.42 3.53
CA GLN A 124 3.86 -13.48 4.40
C GLN A 124 4.47 -12.32 3.61
N THR A 125 5.11 -12.60 2.46
CA THR A 125 5.71 -11.58 1.59
C THR A 125 4.65 -10.63 1.05
N LYS A 126 3.52 -11.16 0.57
CA LYS A 126 2.37 -10.35 0.12
C LYS A 126 1.81 -9.50 1.26
N ALA A 127 1.64 -10.06 2.45
CA ALA A 127 1.14 -9.33 3.61
C ALA A 127 2.07 -8.16 4.01
N ASN A 128 3.38 -8.38 3.98
CA ASN A 128 4.39 -7.34 4.27
C ASN A 128 4.38 -6.23 3.20
N LEU A 129 4.27 -6.59 1.93
CA LEU A 129 4.14 -5.62 0.82
C LEU A 129 2.83 -4.83 0.90
N ASP A 130 1.71 -5.48 1.23
CA ASP A 130 0.40 -4.83 1.43
C ASP A 130 0.44 -3.86 2.63
N GLN A 131 1.12 -4.24 3.71
CA GLN A 131 1.31 -3.40 4.88
C GLN A 131 2.11 -2.13 4.54
N LEU A 132 3.22 -2.27 3.79
CA LEU A 132 3.99 -1.12 3.34
C LEU A 132 3.16 -0.22 2.41
N GLU A 133 2.41 -0.80 1.48
CA GLU A 133 1.50 -0.07 0.59
C GLU A 133 0.46 0.73 1.40
N ALA A 134 -0.13 0.12 2.43
CA ALA A 134 -1.08 0.77 3.33
C ALA A 134 -0.44 2.01 3.98
N ILE A 135 0.69 1.84 4.65
CA ILE A 135 1.42 2.92 5.35
C ILE A 135 1.74 4.07 4.38
N LEU A 136 2.32 3.75 3.22
CA LEU A 136 2.71 4.76 2.25
C LEU A 136 1.49 5.49 1.67
N SER A 137 0.42 4.78 1.33
CA SER A 137 -0.79 5.39 0.77
C SER A 137 -1.55 6.25 1.78
N THR A 138 -1.47 5.96 3.08
CA THR A 138 -2.07 6.83 4.10
C THR A 138 -1.38 8.20 4.15
N TYR A 139 -0.05 8.23 4.22
CA TYR A 139 0.72 9.49 4.28
C TYR A 139 0.82 10.21 2.93
N LEU A 140 1.07 9.49 1.85
CA LEU A 140 1.38 10.07 0.54
C LEU A 140 0.13 10.23 -0.34
N GLY A 141 -1.00 9.70 0.10
CA GLY A 141 -2.26 9.67 -0.66
C GLY A 141 -2.33 8.49 -1.63
N SER A 142 -3.56 8.05 -1.93
CA SER A 142 -3.78 6.88 -2.80
C SER A 142 -3.24 7.08 -4.20
N ASN A 143 -3.27 8.31 -4.73
CA ASN A 143 -2.79 8.60 -6.09
C ASN A 143 -1.26 8.45 -6.25
N THR A 144 -0.48 8.49 -5.15
CA THR A 144 0.96 8.20 -5.18
C THR A 144 1.22 6.72 -5.47
N LEU A 145 0.46 5.82 -4.85
CA LEU A 145 0.45 4.38 -5.09
C LEU A 145 -0.90 3.97 -5.70
N HIS A 146 -1.19 4.48 -6.91
CA HIS A 146 -2.54 4.49 -7.47
C HIS A 146 -3.07 3.10 -7.81
N SER A 147 -2.36 2.37 -8.65
CA SER A 147 -2.76 1.03 -9.06
C SER A 147 -1.54 0.14 -9.18
N LEU A 148 -1.65 -1.06 -8.60
CA LEU A 148 -0.74 -2.17 -8.86
C LEU A 148 -0.94 -2.63 -10.30
N ILE A 149 0.05 -2.38 -11.16
CA ILE A 149 -0.02 -2.71 -12.58
C ILE A 149 0.84 -3.93 -12.95
N TYR A 150 1.68 -4.37 -12.03
CA TYR A 150 2.51 -5.55 -12.19
C TYR A 150 2.89 -6.12 -10.82
N GLU A 151 2.80 -7.44 -10.69
CA GLU A 151 3.29 -8.19 -9.56
C GLU A 151 3.93 -9.50 -10.07
N GLY A 152 5.14 -9.83 -9.60
CA GLY A 152 5.72 -11.14 -9.87
C GLY A 152 7.08 -11.39 -9.24
N VAL A 153 7.48 -12.66 -9.25
CA VAL A 153 8.78 -13.13 -8.74
C VAL A 153 9.80 -13.19 -9.88
N HIS A 154 11.02 -12.73 -9.62
CA HIS A 154 12.12 -12.69 -10.58
C HIS A 154 13.38 -13.33 -10.00
N ARG A 155 14.08 -14.15 -10.80
CA ARG A 155 15.41 -14.72 -10.47
C ARG A 155 16.51 -13.69 -10.76
N LEU A 156 17.65 -13.83 -10.08
CA LEU A 156 18.80 -12.93 -10.27
C LEU A 156 19.67 -13.27 -11.49
N THR A 157 19.78 -14.55 -11.89
CA THR A 157 20.78 -14.99 -12.89
C THR A 157 20.21 -15.57 -14.20
N GLU A 158 18.90 -15.76 -14.31
CA GLU A 158 18.25 -16.34 -15.51
C GLU A 158 17.10 -15.47 -16.03
N SER A 159 16.77 -15.63 -17.32
CA SER A 159 15.53 -15.17 -17.92
C SER A 159 14.33 -15.77 -17.18
N CYS A 160 13.86 -15.02 -16.18
CA CYS A 160 12.60 -15.05 -15.44
C CYS A 160 11.76 -16.33 -15.55
N GLN A 161 11.60 -17.03 -14.42
CA GLN A 161 10.43 -17.86 -14.17
C GLN A 161 9.35 -16.97 -13.57
N TRP A 162 8.13 -17.01 -14.12
CA TRP A 162 7.11 -15.99 -13.92
C TRP A 162 5.95 -16.51 -13.07
N HIS A 163 5.59 -15.75 -12.04
CA HIS A 163 4.34 -15.90 -11.29
C HIS A 163 3.65 -14.53 -11.29
N ASN A 164 2.36 -14.43 -11.66
CA ASN A 164 1.65 -13.13 -11.69
C ASN A 164 0.16 -13.30 -11.32
N HIS A 165 -0.38 -12.30 -10.62
CA HIS A 165 -1.81 -12.06 -10.44
C HIS A 165 -2.15 -10.66 -10.99
N GLY A 166 -2.86 -10.58 -12.11
CA GLY A 166 -3.34 -9.30 -12.63
C GLY A 166 -4.69 -8.90 -12.01
N GLN A 167 -4.95 -7.59 -11.82
CA GLN A 167 -6.27 -6.99 -12.10
C GLN A 167 -6.37 -5.44 -12.04
N ALA A 168 -7.29 -4.95 -12.89
CA ALA A 168 -8.08 -3.70 -12.89
C ALA A 168 -7.38 -2.33 -12.70
N VAL A 169 -7.39 -1.52 -13.77
CA VAL A 169 -6.99 -0.11 -13.79
C VAL A 169 -8.01 0.75 -13.03
N GLN A 170 -7.58 1.51 -12.02
CA GLN A 170 -8.46 2.44 -11.30
C GLN A 170 -8.69 3.75 -12.06
N VAL A 171 -9.95 4.23 -12.04
CA VAL A 171 -10.30 5.59 -12.50
C VAL A 171 -9.76 6.60 -11.48
N LEU A 172 -9.12 7.67 -11.98
CA LEU A 172 -8.59 8.76 -11.17
C LEU A 172 -9.65 9.35 -10.23
N ASN A 173 -9.40 9.28 -8.92
CA ASN A 173 -10.16 10.07 -7.95
C ASN A 173 -9.73 11.54 -8.08
N ARG A 174 -10.66 12.42 -8.47
CA ARG A 174 -10.43 13.88 -8.39
C ARG A 174 -10.37 14.27 -6.91
N CYS A 175 -9.20 14.78 -6.51
CA CYS A 175 -8.72 15.02 -5.14
C CYS A 175 -8.17 13.78 -4.41
N ASP A 176 -6.91 13.47 -4.73
CA ASP A 176 -5.86 13.24 -3.73
C ASP A 176 -4.56 13.73 -4.37
N GLY A 177 -4.07 14.90 -3.96
CA GLY A 177 -2.77 15.36 -4.45
C GLY A 177 -1.69 14.40 -3.96
N PRO A 178 -0.64 14.11 -4.74
CA PRO A 178 0.49 13.35 -4.24
C PRO A 178 1.20 14.20 -3.16
N PHE A 179 1.13 13.78 -1.89
CA PHE A 179 1.69 14.51 -0.74
C PHE A 179 3.16 14.14 -0.54
N LEU A 180 3.95 14.39 -1.58
CA LEU A 180 5.35 14.01 -1.72
C LEU A 180 6.28 14.98 -0.96
N PHE A 181 6.07 15.10 0.34
CA PHE A 181 6.89 15.92 1.23
C PHE A 181 7.86 15.05 2.02
N LYS A 182 9.08 15.55 2.25
CA LYS A 182 10.12 14.85 3.02
C LYS A 182 9.60 14.39 4.40
N ASN A 183 8.86 15.25 5.11
CA ASN A 183 8.31 14.92 6.42
C ASN A 183 7.35 13.72 6.39
N ASN A 184 6.55 13.57 5.31
CA ASN A 184 5.65 12.42 5.19
C ASN A 184 6.43 11.10 5.05
N TRP A 185 7.58 11.13 4.39
CA TRP A 185 8.45 9.95 4.29
C TRP A 185 9.11 9.60 5.61
N GLU A 186 9.61 10.61 6.33
CA GLU A 186 10.15 10.44 7.68
C GLU A 186 9.09 9.84 8.61
N ASN A 187 7.83 10.29 8.49
CA ASN A 187 6.70 9.72 9.23
C ASN A 187 6.41 8.27 8.83
N CYS A 188 6.55 7.89 7.56
CA CYS A 188 6.43 6.49 7.14
C CYS A 188 7.52 5.62 7.78
N VAL A 189 8.77 6.09 7.79
CA VAL A 189 9.91 5.38 8.42
C VAL A 189 9.68 5.25 9.93
N GLU A 190 9.30 6.34 10.59
CA GLU A 190 8.94 6.37 12.02
C GLU A 190 7.85 5.33 12.32
N LEU A 191 6.77 5.34 11.56
CA LEU A 191 5.62 4.45 11.79
C LEU A 191 5.99 2.98 11.58
N THR A 192 6.68 2.65 10.48
CA THR A 192 7.12 1.27 10.20
C THR A 192 8.10 0.77 11.27
N SER A 193 9.09 1.59 11.66
CA SER A 193 10.05 1.22 12.70
C SER A 193 9.38 0.99 14.06
N THR A 194 8.39 1.82 14.40
CA THR A 194 7.61 1.69 15.64
C THR A 194 6.79 0.41 15.66
N ILE A 195 6.11 0.08 14.56
CA ILE A 195 5.33 -1.17 14.44
C ILE A 195 6.23 -2.40 14.60
N ASN A 196 7.41 -2.40 13.97
CA ASN A 196 8.34 -3.52 14.09
C ASN A 196 8.85 -3.69 15.53
N ALA A 197 9.08 -2.58 16.24
CA ALA A 197 9.58 -2.56 17.60
C ALA A 197 8.51 -2.84 18.68
N LEU A 198 7.23 -3.01 18.31
CA LEU A 198 6.17 -3.30 19.27
C LEU A 198 6.42 -4.63 20.01
N ALA A 199 6.62 -4.53 21.33
CA ALA A 199 6.73 -5.70 22.20
C ALA A 199 5.38 -6.42 22.38
N ASP A 200 4.29 -5.66 22.48
CA ASP A 200 2.93 -6.18 22.59
C ASP A 200 2.48 -6.81 21.25
N GLN A 201 2.50 -8.13 21.21
CA GLN A 201 2.14 -8.92 20.02
C GLN A 201 0.65 -8.85 19.68
N GLU A 202 -0.23 -8.64 20.67
CA GLU A 202 -1.66 -8.53 20.42
C GLU A 202 -1.97 -7.18 19.76
N LYS A 203 -1.39 -6.10 20.30
CA LYS A 203 -1.44 -4.77 19.70
C LYS A 203 -0.82 -4.75 18.30
N LYS A 204 0.32 -5.42 18.10
CA LYS A 204 0.97 -5.52 16.79
C LYS A 204 0.04 -6.19 15.76
N LYS A 205 -0.49 -7.38 16.06
CA LYS A 205 -1.42 -8.11 15.18
C LYS A 205 -2.67 -7.29 14.85
N ARG A 206 -3.20 -6.57 15.84
CA ARG A 206 -4.35 -5.66 15.65
C ARG A 206 -4.03 -4.55 14.65
N ILE A 207 -2.88 -3.91 14.81
CA ILE A 207 -2.43 -2.84 13.90
C ILE A 207 -2.21 -3.38 12.49
N GLU A 208 -1.55 -4.53 12.34
CA GLU A 208 -1.34 -5.19 11.05
C GLU A 208 -2.68 -5.50 10.36
N LEU A 209 -3.64 -6.08 11.09
CA LEU A 209 -4.97 -6.35 10.57
C LEU A 209 -5.70 -5.06 10.15
N SER A 210 -5.57 -3.98 10.94
CA SER A 210 -6.18 -2.70 10.60
C SER A 210 -5.61 -2.12 9.29
N LEU A 211 -4.30 -2.25 9.07
CA LEU A 211 -3.62 -1.83 7.83
C LEU A 211 -4.06 -2.67 6.63
N GLN A 212 -4.26 -3.98 6.80
CA GLN A 212 -4.82 -4.84 5.75
C GLN A 212 -6.23 -4.42 5.35
N TYR A 213 -7.10 -4.11 6.31
CA TYR A 213 -8.46 -3.63 6.01
C TYR A 213 -8.45 -2.24 5.36
N TYR A 214 -7.55 -1.36 5.78
CA TYR A 214 -7.32 -0.08 5.12
C TYR A 214 -6.92 -0.28 3.65
N GLN A 215 -5.95 -1.15 3.37
CA GLN A 215 -5.48 -1.45 2.01
C GLN A 215 -6.60 -2.02 1.13
N LYS A 216 -7.41 -2.93 1.66
CA LYS A 216 -8.59 -3.45 0.96
C LYS A 216 -9.57 -2.33 0.60
N GLY A 217 -9.85 -1.42 1.54
CA GLY A 217 -10.72 -0.27 1.31
C GLY A 217 -10.24 0.64 0.19
N LYS A 218 -8.93 0.90 0.13
CA LYS A 218 -8.29 1.65 -0.96
C LYS A 218 -8.50 1.00 -2.33
N ASN A 219 -8.40 -0.32 -2.41
CA ASN A 219 -8.35 -1.05 -3.68
C ASN A 219 -9.73 -1.47 -4.24
N ILE A 220 -10.81 -1.15 -3.55
CA ILE A 220 -12.18 -1.49 -3.94
C ILE A 220 -12.84 -0.37 -4.75
N PHE A 221 -13.71 -0.70 -5.71
CA PHE A 221 -14.41 0.31 -6.53
C PHE A 221 -15.71 0.83 -5.94
N ARG A 222 -16.45 -0.04 -5.23
CA ARG A 222 -17.81 0.26 -4.76
C ARG A 222 -17.76 1.09 -3.48
N SER A 223 -18.40 2.25 -3.49
CA SER A 223 -18.40 3.22 -2.37
C SER A 223 -18.83 2.61 -1.04
N GLU A 224 -19.85 1.75 -1.05
CA GLU A 224 -20.34 1.08 0.16
C GLU A 224 -19.32 0.09 0.75
N GLU A 225 -18.62 -0.64 -0.11
CA GLU A 225 -17.59 -1.60 0.29
C GLU A 225 -16.35 -0.82 0.79
N LYS A 226 -15.95 0.26 0.12
CA LYS A 226 -14.90 1.16 0.63
C LYS A 226 -15.18 1.61 2.05
N PHE A 227 -16.38 2.16 2.29
CA PHE A 227 -16.79 2.62 3.61
C PHE A 227 -16.71 1.50 4.65
N PHE A 228 -17.21 0.31 4.31
CA PHE A 228 -17.13 -0.86 5.19
C PHE A 228 -15.69 -1.16 5.61
N PHE A 229 -14.76 -1.22 4.66
CA PHE A 229 -13.37 -1.54 4.94
C PHE A 229 -12.64 -0.45 5.73
N TYR A 230 -12.81 0.83 5.39
CA TYR A 230 -12.20 1.93 6.15
C TYR A 230 -12.78 2.04 7.57
N TRP A 231 -14.10 1.91 7.75
CA TRP A 231 -14.70 1.91 9.08
C TRP A 231 -14.21 0.72 9.92
N THR A 232 -14.09 -0.45 9.30
CA THR A 232 -13.55 -1.64 9.96
C THR A 232 -12.10 -1.43 10.37
N ALA A 233 -11.26 -0.84 9.52
CA ALA A 233 -9.88 -0.47 9.86
C ALA A 233 -9.81 0.47 11.07
N VAL A 234 -10.67 1.51 11.12
CA VAL A 234 -10.79 2.42 12.27
C VAL A 234 -11.21 1.67 13.54
N THR A 235 -12.18 0.76 13.43
CA THR A 235 -12.67 -0.01 14.60
C THR A 235 -11.59 -0.95 15.15
N ILE A 236 -10.85 -1.61 14.25
CA ILE A 236 -9.75 -2.53 14.64
C ILE A 236 -8.60 -1.73 15.25
N VAL A 237 -8.14 -0.62 14.64
CA VAL A 237 -6.98 0.12 15.15
C VAL A 237 -7.23 0.62 16.57
N THR A 238 -8.45 1.09 16.86
CA THR A 238 -8.86 1.57 18.19
C THR A 238 -9.36 0.48 19.14
N ALA A 239 -9.05 -0.81 18.89
CA ALA A 239 -9.42 -1.93 19.77
C ALA A 239 -10.92 -2.01 20.13
N ASP A 240 -11.79 -1.81 19.14
CA ASP A 240 -13.26 -1.79 19.30
C ASP A 240 -13.78 -0.72 20.28
N ALA A 241 -13.03 0.36 20.47
CA ALA A 241 -13.47 1.53 21.20
C ALA A 241 -14.82 2.04 20.67
N THR A 242 -15.71 2.40 21.60
CA THR A 242 -16.99 3.02 21.29
C THR A 242 -16.78 4.35 20.56
N THR A 243 -17.79 4.82 19.84
CA THR A 243 -17.71 6.12 19.14
C THR A 243 -17.49 7.31 20.10
N MET A 244 -17.81 7.15 21.39
CA MET A 244 -17.52 8.14 22.43
C MET A 244 -16.06 8.10 22.88
N GLU A 245 -15.47 6.91 23.01
CA GLU A 245 -14.05 6.75 23.33
C GLU A 245 -13.17 7.25 22.19
N ILE A 246 -13.50 6.92 20.94
CA ILE A 246 -12.78 7.48 19.76
C ILE A 246 -12.87 9.01 19.76
N ASN A 247 -14.04 9.59 20.07
CA ASN A 247 -14.17 11.05 20.19
C ASN A 247 -13.24 11.63 21.27
N LYS A 248 -13.11 10.95 22.41
CA LYS A 248 -12.19 11.37 23.49
C LYS A 248 -10.73 11.26 23.05
N ASN A 249 -10.36 10.21 22.32
CA ASN A 249 -9.02 10.07 21.76
C ASN A 249 -8.71 11.23 20.78
N LEU A 250 -9.66 11.59 19.92
CA LEU A 250 -9.53 12.76 19.05
C LEU A 250 -9.40 14.07 19.85
N GLN A 251 -10.17 14.25 20.94
CA GLN A 251 -9.99 15.42 21.81
C GLN A 251 -8.56 15.52 22.35
N ASN A 252 -7.97 14.38 22.73
CA ASN A 252 -6.57 14.32 23.21
C ASN A 252 -5.57 14.60 22.08
N ILE A 253 -5.72 13.97 20.92
CA ILE A 253 -4.86 14.16 19.74
C ILE A 253 -4.81 15.64 19.35
N TYR A 254 -5.97 16.30 19.32
CA TYR A 254 -6.09 17.67 18.85
C TYR A 254 -5.94 18.71 19.96
N SER A 255 -5.91 18.31 21.24
CA SER A 255 -5.99 19.20 22.40
C SER A 255 -7.19 20.16 22.31
N GLN A 256 -8.33 19.64 21.87
CA GLN A 256 -9.57 20.40 21.65
C GLN A 256 -10.76 19.77 22.39
N GLY A 257 -11.79 20.58 22.64
CA GLY A 257 -13.01 20.11 23.31
C GLY A 257 -13.94 19.29 22.40
N ARG A 258 -14.88 18.58 23.03
CA ARG A 258 -15.89 17.75 22.35
C ARG A 258 -16.60 18.45 21.18
N SER A 259 -17.02 19.70 21.35
CA SER A 259 -17.75 20.44 20.30
C SER A 259 -16.92 20.60 19.03
N PHE A 260 -15.60 20.83 19.19
CA PHE A 260 -14.69 20.94 18.06
C PHE A 260 -14.57 19.61 17.32
N VAL A 261 -14.38 18.51 18.05
CA VAL A 261 -14.27 17.18 17.44
C VAL A 261 -15.57 16.78 16.73
N GLU A 262 -16.73 17.03 17.34
CA GLU A 262 -18.03 16.65 16.77
C GLU A 262 -18.37 17.43 15.50
N ASN A 263 -18.09 18.75 15.48
CA ASN A 263 -18.52 19.64 14.41
C ASN A 263 -17.38 20.00 13.45
N ASP A 264 -16.31 20.60 13.96
CA ASP A 264 -15.18 21.08 13.16
C ASP A 264 -14.37 19.92 12.57
N LEU A 265 -14.14 18.82 13.32
CA LEU A 265 -13.55 17.60 12.76
C LEU A 265 -14.57 16.66 12.12
N ALA A 266 -15.82 17.08 11.96
CA ALA A 266 -16.91 16.32 11.34
C ALA A 266 -17.12 14.88 11.90
N TRP A 267 -16.72 14.59 13.15
CA TRP A 267 -16.86 13.25 13.74
C TRP A 267 -18.33 12.82 13.84
N LEU A 268 -19.23 13.76 14.15
CA LEU A 268 -20.67 13.46 14.24
C LEU A 268 -21.22 12.99 12.89
N TRP A 269 -20.75 13.58 11.80
CA TRP A 269 -21.10 13.16 10.45
C TRP A 269 -20.59 11.74 10.15
N ALA A 270 -19.34 11.42 10.49
CA ALA A 270 -18.77 10.09 10.30
C ALA A 270 -19.56 9.00 11.05
N VAL A 271 -19.92 9.27 12.31
CA VAL A 271 -20.78 8.39 13.12
C VAL A 271 -22.19 8.28 12.54
N GLY A 272 -22.71 9.37 11.98
CA GLY A 272 -23.96 9.39 11.23
C GLY A 272 -23.93 8.41 10.05
N CYS A 273 -22.91 8.51 9.19
CA CYS A 273 -22.69 7.60 8.07
C CYS A 273 -22.62 6.13 8.51
N ARG A 274 -21.92 5.84 9.63
CA ARG A 274 -21.88 4.50 10.21
C ARG A 274 -23.26 4.00 10.61
N ASN A 275 -24.02 4.80 11.36
CA ASN A 275 -25.35 4.39 11.81
C ASN A 275 -26.30 4.18 10.63
N ASP A 276 -26.23 5.06 9.62
CA ASP A 276 -27.02 4.93 8.40
C ASP A 276 -26.69 3.63 7.65
N PHE A 277 -25.40 3.31 7.48
CA PHE A 277 -24.98 2.09 6.80
C PHE A 277 -25.31 0.82 7.59
N PHE A 278 -24.80 0.68 8.81
CA PHE A 278 -24.87 -0.56 9.58
C PHE A 278 -26.20 -0.81 10.28
N LYS A 279 -26.99 0.24 10.57
CA LYS A 279 -28.27 0.09 11.29
C LYS A 279 -29.48 0.33 10.41
N ARG A 280 -29.37 1.17 9.38
CA ARG A 280 -30.51 1.54 8.52
C ARG A 280 -30.39 0.99 7.09
N GLY A 281 -29.26 0.38 6.74
CA GLY A 281 -29.02 -0.17 5.39
C GLY A 281 -28.91 0.90 4.31
N VAL A 282 -28.63 2.14 4.68
CA VAL A 282 -28.50 3.27 3.74
C VAL A 282 -27.09 3.28 3.16
N ARG A 283 -26.97 3.25 1.84
CA ARG A 283 -25.65 3.29 1.17
C ARG A 283 -25.02 4.66 1.33
N PRO A 284 -23.83 4.78 1.94
CA PRO A 284 -23.14 6.05 2.05
C PRO A 284 -22.68 6.50 0.66
N ASN A 285 -22.92 7.76 0.32
CA ASN A 285 -22.25 8.38 -0.82
C ASN A 285 -20.78 8.63 -0.44
N PHE A 286 -19.92 7.65 -0.67
CA PHE A 286 -18.51 7.68 -0.30
C PHE A 286 -17.65 8.17 -1.47
N HIS A 287 -17.75 9.47 -1.77
CA HIS A 287 -16.94 10.13 -2.79
C HIS A 287 -15.55 10.49 -2.26
N ALA A 288 -14.62 10.87 -3.16
CA ALA A 288 -13.20 11.06 -2.86
C ALA A 288 -12.90 11.87 -1.58
N ASN A 289 -13.54 13.02 -1.36
CA ASN A 289 -13.29 13.81 -0.14
C ASN A 289 -13.66 13.08 1.16
N ARG A 290 -14.73 12.29 1.13
CA ARG A 290 -15.17 11.50 2.30
C ARG A 290 -14.23 10.32 2.52
N GLU A 291 -13.78 9.69 1.44
CA GLU A 291 -12.73 8.68 1.51
C GLU A 291 -11.47 9.24 2.15
N ARG A 292 -10.99 10.40 1.70
CA ARG A 292 -9.78 11.03 2.26
C ARG A 292 -9.95 11.37 3.74
N TYR A 293 -11.12 11.87 4.15
CA TYR A 293 -11.43 12.08 5.56
C TYR A 293 -11.19 10.81 6.39
N PHE A 294 -11.72 9.66 5.96
CA PHE A 294 -11.56 8.40 6.70
C PHE A 294 -10.12 7.90 6.70
N GLN A 295 -9.37 8.14 5.62
CA GLN A 295 -7.94 7.80 5.57
C GLN A 295 -7.12 8.61 6.59
N LEU A 296 -7.38 9.91 6.69
CA LEU A 296 -6.68 10.80 7.61
C LEU A 296 -7.11 10.57 9.06
N LEU A 297 -8.40 10.30 9.29
CA LEU A 297 -8.91 9.86 10.58
C LEU A 297 -8.20 8.58 11.04
N PHE A 298 -8.10 7.58 10.17
CA PHE A 298 -7.37 6.34 10.45
C PHE A 298 -5.91 6.64 10.79
N LEU A 299 -5.26 7.53 10.05
CA LEU A 299 -3.86 7.89 10.27
C LEU A 299 -3.61 8.49 11.66
N ASP A 300 -4.39 9.49 12.05
CA ASP A 300 -4.22 10.15 13.35
C ASP A 300 -4.51 9.19 14.50
N LEU A 301 -5.52 8.32 14.36
CA LEU A 301 -5.81 7.27 15.33
C LEU A 301 -4.70 6.22 15.39
N LEU A 302 -4.15 5.79 14.26
CA LEU A 302 -3.03 4.86 14.21
C LEU A 302 -1.79 5.45 14.89
N ARG A 303 -1.46 6.72 14.63
CA ARG A 303 -0.35 7.41 15.32
C ARG A 303 -0.59 7.48 16.82
N HIS A 304 -1.81 7.80 17.24
CA HIS A 304 -2.19 7.83 18.66
C HIS A 304 -2.03 6.46 19.32
N GLU A 305 -2.51 5.39 18.68
CA GLU A 305 -2.37 4.02 19.18
C GLU A 305 -0.90 3.60 19.26
N LEU A 306 -0.05 4.08 18.36
CA LEU A 306 1.40 3.87 18.38
C LEU A 306 2.16 4.81 19.34
N GLU A 307 1.46 5.68 20.06
CA GLU A 307 2.04 6.68 20.97
C GLU A 307 3.02 7.65 20.27
N LEU A 308 2.82 7.85 18.98
CA LEU A 308 3.59 8.80 18.18
C LEU A 308 3.03 10.22 18.33
N ALA A 309 3.89 11.22 18.12
CA ALA A 309 3.48 12.62 18.18
C ALA A 309 2.32 12.90 17.21
N ALA A 310 1.30 13.60 17.70
CA ALA A 310 0.17 14.03 16.89
C ALA A 310 0.62 15.01 15.80
N GLN A 311 0.15 14.79 14.58
CA GLN A 311 0.45 15.64 13.42
C GLN A 311 -0.79 16.39 12.91
N GLY A 312 -1.97 16.05 13.41
CA GLY A 312 -3.23 16.72 13.09
C GLY A 312 -3.59 16.64 11.60
N HIS A 313 -3.37 15.48 10.98
CA HIS A 313 -3.52 15.32 9.55
C HIS A 313 -4.96 15.60 9.10
N LEU A 314 -5.96 15.15 9.87
CA LEU A 314 -7.38 15.41 9.58
C LEU A 314 -7.71 16.90 9.61
N LEU A 315 -7.16 17.65 10.58
CA LEU A 315 -7.40 19.10 10.68
C LEU A 315 -6.82 19.87 9.50
N SER A 316 -5.68 19.45 8.97
CA SER A 316 -5.07 20.10 7.79
C SER A 316 -5.88 19.95 6.50
N TYR A 317 -6.88 19.06 6.51
CA TYR A 317 -7.71 18.72 5.35
C TYR A 317 -9.07 19.42 5.35
N ILE A 318 -9.60 19.77 6.52
CA ILE A 318 -10.92 20.40 6.70
C ILE A 318 -10.79 21.93 6.55
#